data_AF-A0A2M8G7T6-F1
#
_entry.id   AF-A0A2M8G7T6-F1
#
_cell.length_a   1.000
_cell.length_b   1.000
_cell.length_c   1.000
_cell.angle_alpha   90.00
_cell.angle_beta   90.00
_cell.angle_gamma   90.00
#
_symmetry.space_group_name_H-M   'P 1'
#
loop_
_entity.id
_entity.type
_entity.pdbx_description
1 polymer ?
#
loop_
_entity_poly.entity_id
_entity_poly.type
_entity_poly.pdbx_seq_one_letter_code
_entity_poly.pdbx_strand_id
1 'polypeptide(L)'
;MIDKLFLNIDFWSAVFGFTGSILLFFFGLPPKIDPEGHIHLILEQIDKKEIKKGRIYKKFGYIGLLFIALSFALQVIKLIV
;
A
#
# COMPACT_ATOMS: atom_id res chain seq x y z
N MET A 1 31.55 -3.60 -12.61
CA MET A 1 30.34 -3.27 -13.42
C MET A 1 29.10 -3.91 -12.82
N ILE A 2 29.21 -5.18 -12.44
CA ILE A 2 28.16 -5.97 -11.78
C ILE A 2 27.75 -5.39 -10.41
N ASP A 3 28.70 -4.89 -9.60
CA ASP A 3 28.38 -4.33 -8.27
C ASP A 3 27.50 -3.07 -8.31
N LYS A 4 27.70 -2.22 -9.32
CA LYS A 4 26.84 -1.02 -9.53
C LYS A 4 25.42 -1.41 -9.93
N LEU A 5 25.26 -2.50 -10.68
CA LEU A 5 23.95 -3.02 -11.08
C LEU A 5 23.18 -3.52 -9.85
N PHE A 6 23.85 -4.32 -8.99
CA PHE A 6 23.27 -4.81 -7.75
C PHE A 6 22.88 -3.69 -6.79
N LEU A 7 23.73 -2.69 -6.62
CA LEU A 7 23.48 -1.56 -5.74
C LEU A 7 22.27 -0.71 -6.20
N ASN A 8 22.05 -0.62 -7.51
CA ASN A 8 20.89 0.06 -8.07
C ASN A 8 19.60 -0.72 -7.79
N ILE A 9 19.61 -2.05 -7.94
CA ILE A 9 18.44 -2.90 -7.65
C ILE A 9 18.08 -2.84 -6.16
N ASP A 10 19.06 -2.87 -5.27
CA ASP A 10 18.84 -2.74 -3.83
C ASP A 10 18.18 -1.41 -3.48
N PHE A 11 18.70 -0.31 -4.01
CA PHE A 11 18.14 1.01 -3.78
C PHE A 11 16.68 1.10 -4.26
N TRP A 12 16.39 0.71 -5.51
CA TRP A 12 15.03 0.79 -6.05
C TRP A 12 14.08 -0.15 -5.33
N SER A 13 14.49 -1.37 -5.01
CA SER A 13 13.64 -2.30 -4.23
C SER A 13 13.30 -1.70 -2.87
N ALA A 14 14.26 -1.12 -2.15
CA ALA A 14 14.01 -0.46 -0.87
C ALA A 14 13.04 0.73 -1.01
N VAL A 15 13.20 1.56 -2.06
CA VAL A 15 12.29 2.68 -2.31
C VAL A 15 10.86 2.19 -2.58
N PHE A 16 10.68 1.18 -3.45
CA PHE A 16 9.37 0.60 -3.74
C PHE A 16 8.73 -0.05 -2.51
N GLY A 17 9.52 -0.80 -1.73
CA GLY A 17 9.06 -1.44 -0.51
C GLY A 17 8.57 -0.40 0.50
N PHE A 18 9.39 0.60 0.78
CA PHE A 18 9.08 1.65 1.75
C PHE A 18 7.85 2.47 1.34
N THR A 19 7.83 2.95 0.10
CA THR A 19 6.70 3.74 -0.42
C THR A 19 5.41 2.92 -0.47
N GLY A 20 5.49 1.64 -0.89
CA GLY A 20 4.38 0.71 -0.88
C GLY A 20 3.82 0.46 0.52
N SER A 21 4.68 0.24 1.52
CA SER A 21 4.29 0.08 2.92
C SER A 21 3.62 1.33 3.50
N ILE A 22 4.12 2.53 3.19
CA ILE A 22 3.47 3.78 3.58
C ILE A 22 2.06 3.88 3.00
N LEU A 23 1.91 3.62 1.69
CA LEU A 23 0.60 3.64 1.03
C LEU A 23 -0.37 2.62 1.66
N LEU A 24 0.10 1.41 1.94
CA LEU A 24 -0.73 0.39 2.58
C LEU A 24 -1.15 0.77 4.00
N PHE A 25 -0.25 1.38 4.78
CA PHE A 25 -0.54 1.85 6.13
C PHE A 25 -1.64 2.91 6.15
N PHE A 26 -1.59 3.89 5.22
CA PHE A 26 -2.58 4.96 5.18
C PHE A 26 -3.89 4.60 4.46
N PHE A 27 -3.84 3.73 3.45
CA PHE A 27 -4.97 3.53 2.54
C PHE A 27 -5.47 2.08 2.44
N GLY A 28 -4.67 1.10 2.83
CA GLY A 28 -5.00 -0.32 2.68
C GLY A 28 -5.60 -0.98 3.92
N LEU A 29 -5.44 -0.37 5.10
CA LEU A 29 -6.05 -0.88 6.33
C LEU A 29 -7.55 -0.55 6.36
N PRO A 30 -8.42 -1.52 6.70
CA PRO A 30 -9.83 -1.22 6.95
C PRO A 30 -9.95 -0.16 8.05
N PRO A 31 -11.05 0.61 8.08
CA PRO A 31 -11.25 1.63 9.10
C PRO A 31 -11.01 1.05 10.49
N LYS A 32 -10.28 1.80 11.33
CA LYS A 32 -9.93 1.38 12.69
C LYS A 32 -11.17 0.84 13.39
N ILE A 33 -11.09 -0.40 13.86
CA ILE A 33 -12.07 -0.94 14.79
C ILE A 33 -12.08 0.02 15.98
N ASP A 34 -13.27 0.48 16.37
CA ASP A 34 -13.41 1.38 17.51
C ASP A 34 -12.89 0.68 18.77
N PRO A 35 -11.78 1.15 19.38
CA PRO A 35 -11.22 0.54 20.57
C PRO A 35 -12.13 0.69 21.80
N GLU A 36 -13.07 1.64 21.76
CA GLU A 36 -14.04 1.90 22.84
C GLU A 36 -15.35 1.11 22.63
N GLY A 37 -15.52 0.47 21.47
CA GLY A 37 -16.65 -0.41 21.17
C GLY A 37 -17.99 0.31 20.97
N HIS A 38 -17.99 1.59 20.59
CA HIS A 38 -19.23 2.31 20.33
C HIS A 38 -19.96 1.73 19.12
N ILE A 39 -21.27 1.57 19.29
CA ILE A 39 -22.16 1.19 18.20
C ILE A 39 -22.70 2.49 17.59
N HIS A 40 -22.23 2.83 16.40
CA HIS A 40 -22.70 4.01 15.69
C HIS A 40 -24.07 3.73 15.05
N LEU A 41 -25.01 4.68 15.19
CA LEU A 41 -26.28 4.66 14.45
C LEU A 41 -25.98 4.93 12.97
N ILE A 42 -26.23 3.94 12.12
CA ILE A 42 -26.14 4.08 10.67
C ILE A 42 -27.46 4.69 10.19
N LEU A 43 -27.44 5.94 9.75
CA LEU A 43 -28.56 6.56 9.05
C LEU A 43 -28.61 5.99 7.62
N GLU A 44 -29.79 5.64 7.10
CA GLU A 44 -29.96 5.05 5.75
C GLU A 44 -29.56 5.98 4.58
N GLN A 45 -29.07 7.19 4.87
CA GLN A 45 -28.70 8.15 3.85
C GLN A 45 -27.38 7.77 3.18
N ILE A 46 -27.41 7.68 1.84
CA ILE A 46 -26.22 7.40 1.04
C ILE A 46 -25.46 8.69 0.77
N ASP A 47 -24.32 8.88 1.45
CA ASP A 47 -23.40 9.98 1.11
C ASP A 47 -22.48 9.59 -0.06
N LYS A 48 -22.71 10.21 -1.22
CA LYS A 48 -21.88 10.04 -2.43
C LYS A 48 -20.42 10.47 -2.22
N LYS A 49 -20.14 11.40 -1.29
CA LYS A 49 -18.78 11.85 -0.98
C LYS A 49 -17.99 10.76 -0.26
N GLU A 50 -18.59 10.10 0.73
CA GLU A 50 -17.98 8.96 1.44
C GLU A 50 -17.73 7.78 0.49
N ILE A 51 -18.66 7.48 -0.43
CA ILE A 51 -18.42 6.47 -1.48
C ILE A 51 -17.19 6.82 -2.33
N LYS A 52 -17.05 8.08 -2.76
CA LYS A 52 -15.91 8.52 -3.56
C LYS A 52 -14.60 8.38 -2.78
N LYS A 53 -14.60 8.74 -1.50
CA LYS A 53 -13.45 8.59 -0.60
C LYS A 53 -13.05 7.13 -0.46
N GLY A 54 -14.01 6.23 -0.21
CA GLY A 54 -13.77 4.79 -0.15
C GLY A 54 -13.14 4.22 -1.42
N ARG A 55 -13.61 4.65 -2.61
CA ARG A 55 -13.01 4.24 -3.89
C ARG A 55 -11.56 4.72 -4.05
N ILE A 56 -11.28 5.95 -3.63
CA ILE A 56 -9.92 6.51 -3.69
C ILE A 56 -8.99 5.72 -2.76
N TYR A 57 -9.40 5.50 -1.52
CA TYR A 57 -8.62 4.72 -0.54
C TYR A 57 -8.34 3.31 -1.05
N LYS A 58 -9.35 2.62 -1.58
CA LYS A 58 -9.19 1.29 -2.17
C LYS A 58 -8.17 1.29 -3.32
N LYS A 59 -8.21 2.29 -4.21
CA LYS A 59 -7.24 2.43 -5.30
C LYS A 59 -5.81 2.61 -4.78
N PHE A 60 -5.60 3.53 -3.84
CA PHE A 60 -4.28 3.77 -3.27
C PHE A 60 -3.75 2.57 -2.47
N GLY A 61 -4.63 1.82 -1.80
CA GLY A 61 -4.27 0.55 -1.15
C GLY A 61 -3.73 -0.48 -2.15
N TYR A 62 -4.40 -0.66 -3.30
CA TYR A 62 -3.89 -1.55 -4.36
C TYR A 62 -2.60 -1.06 -5.00
N ILE A 63 -2.43 0.25 -5.18
CA ILE A 63 -1.16 0.83 -5.68
C ILE A 63 -0.02 0.55 -4.69
N GLY A 64 -0.27 0.72 -3.38
CA GLY A 64 0.70 0.38 -2.34
C GLY A 64 1.08 -1.09 -2.37
N LEU A 65 0.10 -1.99 -2.50
CA LEU A 65 0.34 -3.42 -2.64
C LEU A 65 1.17 -3.74 -3.88
N LEU A 66 0.89 -3.10 -5.02
CA LEU A 66 1.66 -3.26 -6.25
C LEU A 66 3.13 -2.85 -6.05
N PHE A 67 3.38 -1.76 -5.34
CA PHE A 67 4.74 -1.29 -5.05
C PHE A 67 5.51 -2.29 -4.19
N ILE A 68 4.86 -2.85 -3.16
CA ILE A 68 5.48 -3.90 -2.34
C ILE A 68 5.78 -5.15 -3.20
N ALA A 69 4.83 -5.56 -4.05
CA ALA A 69 5.04 -6.69 -4.94
C ALA A 69 6.22 -6.47 -5.90
N LEU A 70 6.36 -5.25 -6.46
CA LEU A 70 7.48 -4.88 -7.31
C LEU A 70 8.82 -4.86 -6.56
N SER A 71 8.84 -4.40 -5.30
CA SER A 71 10.02 -4.49 -4.43
C SER A 71 10.51 -5.92 -4.31
N PHE A 72 9.60 -6.86 -3.98
CA PHE A 72 9.96 -8.28 -3.88
C PHE A 72 10.38 -8.86 -5.23
N ALA A 73 9.71 -8.51 -6.33
CA ALA A 73 10.10 -8.96 -7.66
C ALA A 73 11.52 -8.53 -8.03
N LEU A 74 11.90 -7.28 -7.73
CA LEU A 74 13.27 -6.78 -7.93
C LEU A 74 14.30 -7.54 -7.10
N GLN A 75 13.98 -7.85 -5.83
CA GLN A 75 14.86 -8.65 -4.97
C GLN A 75 15.03 -10.07 -5.50
N VAL A 76 13.97 -10.69 -6.04
CA VAL A 76 14.04 -12.02 -6.66
C VAL A 76 14.91 -12.00 -7.91
N ILE A 77 14.75 -11.00 -8.78
CA ILE A 77 15.60 -10.83 -9.97
C ILE A 77 17.07 -10.73 -9.55
N LYS A 78 17.35 -9.98 -8.47
CA LYS A 78 18.70 -9.86 -7.89
C LYS A 78 19.30 -11.19 -7.44
N LEU A 79 18.48 -12.14 -6.99
CA LEU A 79 18.97 -13.46 -6.54
C LEU A 79 19.27 -14.41 -7.70
N ILE A 80 18.65 -14.19 -8.86
CA ILE A 80 18.74 -15.07 -10.03
C ILE A 80 19.82 -14.60 -11.01
N VAL A 81 20.06 -13.29 -11.09
CA VAL A 81 21.08 -12.64 -11.94
C VAL A 81 22.38 -12.50 -11.17
#